data_AF-A0A398AFX1-F1
#
_entry.id   AF-A0A398AFX1-F1
#
_cell.length_a   1.000
_cell.length_b   1.000
_cell.length_c   1.000
_cell.angle_alpha   90.00
_cell.angle_beta   90.00
_cell.angle_gamma   90.00
#
_symmetry.space_group_name_H-M   'P 1'
#
loop_
_entity.id
_entity.type
_entity.pdbx_description
1 polymer ?
#
loop_
_entity_poly.entity_id
_entity_poly.type
_entity_poly.pdbx_seq_one_letter_code
_entity_poly.pdbx_strand_id
1 'polypeptide(L)'
;MDQTCKLCNNSLESINHSQISVDTLISQAIEEAKLWSSLNKKKVSKVWQHPSPDFVKCNMNGSWRNAPSMVGGTWILRDHQGRTSMYHS
;
A
#
# COMPACT_ATOMS: atom_id res chain seq x y z
N MET A 1 3.98 -8.87 45.05
CA MET A 1 3.96 -7.54 44.44
C MET A 1 5.35 -7.25 43.89
N ASP A 2 5.89 -8.13 43.05
CA ASP A 2 5.60 -8.28 41.61
C ASP A 2 6.07 -7.07 40.81
N GLN A 3 6.83 -7.18 39.74
CA GLN A 3 7.63 -8.26 39.16
C GLN A 3 8.50 -7.47 38.18
N THR A 4 9.81 -7.38 38.43
CA THR A 4 10.74 -6.69 37.51
C THR A 4 10.69 -7.43 36.17
N CYS A 5 10.41 -6.69 35.10
CA CYS A 5 10.25 -7.20 33.73
C CYS A 5 11.46 -8.06 33.33
N LYS A 6 11.33 -9.40 33.45
CA LYS A 6 12.30 -10.42 33.06
C LYS A 6 11.91 -11.03 31.71
N LEU A 7 11.75 -10.20 30.67
CA LEU A 7 11.40 -10.68 29.33
C LEU A 7 12.27 -10.07 28.22
N CYS A 8 13.59 -9.93 28.45
CA CYS A 8 14.52 -9.68 27.35
C CYS A 8 15.87 -10.42 27.51
N ASN A 9 15.94 -11.51 28.25
CA ASN A 9 17.13 -12.37 28.27
C ASN A 9 16.68 -13.82 28.31
N ASN A 10 17.16 -14.59 27.32
CA ASN A 10 16.88 -16.02 27.06
C ASN A 10 15.80 -16.27 26.00
N SER A 11 16.14 -15.97 24.75
CA SER A 11 16.15 -16.99 23.69
C SER A 11 16.78 -16.38 22.44
N LEU A 12 18.11 -16.26 22.45
CA LEU A 12 18.87 -16.61 21.24
C LEU A 12 18.84 -18.14 21.14
N GLU A 13 17.63 -18.70 21.04
CA GLU A 13 17.46 -20.05 20.53
C GLU A 13 17.97 -19.98 19.10
N SER A 14 19.12 -20.61 18.91
CA SER A 14 19.80 -20.86 17.65
C SER A 14 18.84 -20.81 16.47
N ILE A 15 18.76 -19.67 15.80
CA ILE A 15 18.37 -19.66 14.40
C ILE A 15 19.51 -20.41 13.74
N ASN A 16 19.30 -21.70 13.51
CA ASN A 16 20.06 -22.48 12.58
C ASN A 16 19.86 -21.76 11.25
N HIS A 17 20.71 -20.77 10.99
CA HIS A 17 20.67 -19.94 9.80
C HIS A 17 21.21 -20.82 8.71
N SER A 18 20.38 -21.78 8.27
CA SER A 18 20.60 -22.54 7.07
C SER A 18 20.97 -21.51 6.01
N GLN A 19 22.20 -21.61 5.50
CA GLN A 19 22.62 -20.76 4.40
C GLN A 19 21.80 -21.20 3.19
N ILE A 20 20.62 -20.60 3.04
CA ILE A 20 19.77 -20.78 1.89
C ILE A 20 20.46 -20.06 0.73
N SER A 21 20.64 -20.76 -0.38
CA SER A 21 21.20 -20.16 -1.59
C SER A 21 20.34 -18.96 -2.02
N VAL A 22 21.00 -17.92 -2.51
CA VAL A 22 20.34 -16.74 -3.07
C VAL A 22 19.34 -17.15 -4.16
N ASP A 23 19.66 -18.15 -4.96
CA ASP A 23 18.78 -18.67 -6.03
C ASP A 23 17.48 -19.26 -5.48
N THR A 24 17.57 -19.93 -4.32
CA THR A 24 16.40 -20.50 -3.65
C THR A 24 15.50 -19.40 -3.11
N LEU A 25 16.07 -18.34 -2.51
CA LEU A 25 15.30 -17.19 -2.03
C LEU A 25 14.61 -16.47 -3.19
N ILE A 26 15.31 -16.24 -4.30
CA ILE A 26 14.74 -15.62 -5.50
C ILE A 26 13.60 -16.48 -6.04
N SER A 27 13.80 -17.79 -6.13
CA SER A 27 12.78 -18.71 -6.64
C SER A 27 11.52 -18.71 -5.76
N GLN A 28 11.69 -18.74 -4.43
CA GLN A 28 10.58 -18.66 -3.47
C GLN A 28 9.83 -17.33 -3.57
N ALA A 29 10.54 -16.20 -3.59
CA ALA A 29 9.92 -14.88 -3.70
C ALA A 29 9.11 -14.74 -5.00
N ILE A 30 9.61 -15.29 -6.12
CA ILE A 30 8.89 -15.31 -7.40
C ILE A 30 7.61 -16.17 -7.29
N GLU A 31 7.68 -17.34 -6.66
CA GLU A 31 6.54 -18.23 -6.50
C GLU A 31 5.47 -17.60 -5.60
N GLU A 32 5.87 -17.07 -4.44
CA GLU A 32 4.98 -16.35 -3.53
C GLU A 32 4.31 -15.15 -4.21
N ALA A 33 5.07 -14.37 -4.99
CA ALA A 33 4.52 -13.25 -5.75
C ALA A 33 3.48 -13.70 -6.79
N LYS A 34 3.71 -14.83 -7.47
CA LYS A 34 2.75 -15.42 -8.42
C LYS A 34 1.48 -15.90 -7.72
N LEU A 35 1.62 -16.61 -6.60
CA LEU A 35 0.49 -17.08 -5.80
C LEU A 35 -0.32 -15.91 -5.25
N TRP A 36 0.35 -14.91 -4.68
CA TRP A 36 -0.29 -13.70 -4.17
C TRP A 36 -1.01 -12.96 -5.28
N SER A 37 -0.40 -12.81 -6.46
CA SER A 37 -1.04 -12.18 -7.61
C SER A 37 -2.25 -12.95 -8.11
N SER A 38 -2.22 -14.28 -8.08
CA SER A 38 -3.32 -15.16 -8.49
C SER A 38 -4.53 -15.04 -7.54
N LEU A 39 -4.28 -15.16 -6.24
CA LEU A 39 -5.31 -15.12 -5.21
C LEU A 39 -5.87 -13.72 -5.00
N ASN A 40 -5.03 -12.69 -5.12
CA ASN A 40 -5.42 -11.29 -4.97
C ASN A 40 -5.76 -10.62 -6.30
N LYS A 41 -6.22 -11.37 -7.32
CA LYS A 41 -6.90 -10.79 -8.49
C LYS A 41 -8.21 -10.13 -8.07
N LYS A 42 -8.12 -9.01 -7.35
CA LYS A 42 -9.22 -8.07 -7.24
C LYS A 42 -9.51 -7.63 -8.67
N LYS A 43 -10.73 -7.87 -9.14
CA LYS A 43 -11.25 -7.21 -10.35
C LYS A 43 -11.38 -5.73 -10.02
N VAL A 44 -10.26 -5.02 -9.98
CA VAL A 44 -10.26 -3.57 -9.90
C VAL A 44 -10.85 -3.12 -11.23
N SER A 45 -12.10 -2.66 -11.18
CA SER A 45 -12.71 -2.00 -12.31
C SER A 45 -11.76 -0.89 -12.76
N LYS A 46 -11.32 -0.94 -14.02
CA LYS A 46 -10.56 0.15 -14.64
C LYS A 46 -11.41 1.40 -14.85
N VAL A 47 -12.73 1.28 -14.69
CA VAL A 47 -13.68 2.37 -14.81
C VAL A 47 -13.96 2.93 -13.41
N TRP A 48 -14.08 4.26 -13.33
CA TRP A 48 -14.50 4.93 -12.11
C TRP A 48 -15.83 4.38 -11.63
N GLN A 49 -15.91 4.04 -10.34
CA GLN A 49 -17.12 3.57 -9.69
C GLN A 49 -17.50 4.54 -8.58
N HIS A 50 -18.79 4.64 -8.30
CA HIS A 50 -19.27 5.47 -7.20
C HIS A 50 -18.74 4.91 -5.85
N PRO A 51 -18.38 5.75 -4.87
CA PRO A 51 -18.16 5.29 -3.51
C PRO A 51 -19.48 4.84 -2.85
N SER A 52 -19.38 4.11 -1.73
CA SER A 52 -20.52 3.90 -0.83
C SER A 52 -21.04 5.26 -0.32
N PRO A 53 -22.34 5.40 0.01
CA PRO A 53 -22.92 6.66 0.52
C PRO A 53 -22.16 7.34 1.66
N ASP A 54 -21.48 6.56 2.51
CA ASP A 54 -20.71 7.06 3.65
C ASP A 54 -19.29 7.54 3.30
N PHE A 55 -18.90 7.44 2.03
CA PHE A 55 -17.56 7.76 1.55
C PHE A 55 -17.58 8.80 0.43
N VAL A 56 -16.51 9.59 0.37
CA VAL A 56 -16.18 10.43 -0.78
C VAL A 56 -14.96 9.86 -1.50
N LYS A 57 -14.86 10.07 -2.81
CA LYS A 57 -13.64 9.79 -3.59
C LYS A 57 -12.93 11.10 -3.90
N CYS A 58 -11.62 11.11 -3.67
CA CYS A 58 -10.74 12.19 -4.06
C CYS A 58 -10.05 11.86 -5.39
N ASN A 59 -10.21 12.74 -6.39
CA ASN A 59 -9.35 12.74 -7.56
C ASN A 59 -8.27 13.80 -7.35
N MET A 60 -7.00 13.42 -7.53
CA MET A 60 -5.85 14.30 -7.40
C MET A 60 -5.15 14.39 -8.75
N ASN A 61 -4.65 15.58 -9.09
CA ASN A 61 -3.85 15.80 -10.28
C ASN A 61 -2.62 16.64 -9.90
N GLY A 62 -1.46 16.25 -10.41
CA GLY A 62 -0.22 17.02 -10.28
C GLY A 62 0.30 17.39 -11.66
N SER A 63 0.87 18.59 -11.78
CA SER A 63 1.54 19.04 -12.99
C SER A 63 2.94 19.55 -12.66
N TRP A 64 3.90 19.15 -13.48
CA TRP A 64 5.28 19.63 -13.45
C TRP A 64 5.61 20.10 -14.85
N ARG A 65 6.12 21.32 -14.98
CA ARG A 65 6.80 21.74 -16.20
C ARG A 65 8.30 21.64 -15.97
N ASN A 66 9.08 21.40 -17.01
CA ASN A 66 10.56 21.26 -16.97
C ASN A 66 11.31 22.52 -16.49
N ALA A 67 10.62 23.49 -15.89
CA ALA A 67 11.21 24.60 -15.17
C ALA A 67 11.31 24.24 -13.68
N PRO A 68 12.43 24.53 -13.00
CA PRO A 68 12.73 24.06 -11.65
C PRO A 68 11.74 24.51 -10.56
N SER A 69 10.81 25.41 -10.87
CA SER A 69 9.90 26.01 -9.88
C SER A 69 8.41 25.98 -10.28
N MET A 70 8.04 25.36 -11.41
CA MET A 70 6.64 25.37 -11.86
C MET A 70 6.00 24.01 -11.68
N VAL A 71 5.55 23.78 -10.45
CA VAL A 71 4.84 22.60 -9.99
C VAL A 71 3.53 23.03 -9.36
N GLY A 72 2.47 22.26 -9.57
CA GLY A 72 1.15 22.54 -9.00
C GLY A 72 0.34 21.27 -8.81
N GLY A 73 -0.50 21.26 -7.79
CA GLY A 73 -1.37 20.15 -7.45
C GLY A 73 -2.80 20.62 -7.25
N THR A 74 -3.76 19.85 -7.73
CA THR A 74 -5.19 20.12 -7.56
C THR A 74 -5.89 18.85 -7.11
N TRP A 75 -6.98 19.01 -6.36
CA TRP A 75 -7.84 17.90 -5.97
C TRP A 75 -9.32 18.26 -6.04
N ILE A 76 -10.15 17.24 -6.21
CA ILE A 76 -11.61 17.33 -6.23
C ILE A 76 -12.21 16.15 -5.47
N LEU A 77 -13.14 16.43 -4.56
CA LEU A 77 -13.91 15.43 -3.83
C LEU A 77 -15.26 15.20 -4.50
N ARG A 78 -15.62 13.93 -4.68
CA ARG A 78 -16.90 13.50 -5.24
C ARG A 78 -17.66 12.62 -4.24
N ASP A 79 -18.95 12.85 -4.11
CA ASP A 79 -19.85 12.01 -3.32
C ASP A 79 -20.20 10.69 -4.04
N HIS A 80 -21.06 9.88 -3.40
CA HIS A 80 -21.58 8.63 -3.95
C HIS A 80 -22.48 8.79 -5.18
N GLN A 81 -22.86 10.02 -5.55
CA GLN A 81 -23.59 10.34 -6.77
C GLN A 81 -22.66 10.91 -7.85
N GLY A 82 -21.37 11.06 -7.55
CA GLY A 82 -20.38 11.68 -8.43
C GLY A 82 -20.39 13.20 -8.44
N ARG A 83 -21.20 13.84 -7.57
CA ARG A 83 -21.29 15.28 -7.45
C ARG A 83 -20.06 15.82 -6.74
N THR A 84 -19.55 16.95 -7.23
CA THR A 84 -18.43 17.64 -6.59
C THR A 84 -18.89 18.28 -5.29
N SER A 85 -18.31 17.87 -4.17
CA SER A 85 -18.59 18.48 -2.87
C SER A 85 -17.59 19.59 -2.52
N MET A 86 -16.31 19.40 -2.86
CA MET A 86 -15.22 20.35 -2.60
C MET A 86 -14.11 20.21 -3.66
N TYR A 87 -13.36 21.28 -3.91
CA TYR A 87 -12.18 21.26 -4.77
C TYR A 87 -11.14 22.31 -4.32
N HIS A 88 -9.89 22.09 -4.69
CA HIS A 88 -8.77 23.03 -4.49
C HIS A 88 -7.83 22.96 -5.69
N SER A 89 -7.31 24.12 -6.10
CA SER A 89 -6.40 24.29 -7.25
C SER A 89 -5.22 25.17 -6.87
#